data_AF-A0A7D5RYR7-F1
#
_entry.id   AF-A0A7D5RYR7-F1
#
_cell.length_a   1.000
_cell.length_b   1.000
_cell.length_c   1.000
_cell.angle_alpha   90.00
_cell.angle_beta   90.00
_cell.angle_gamma   90.00
#
_symmetry.space_group_name_H-M   'P 1'
#
loop_
_entity.id
_entity.type
_entity.pdbx_description
1 polymer ?
#
loop_
_entity_poly.entity_id
_entity_poly.type
_entity_poly.pdbx_seq_one_letter_code
_entity_poly.pdbx_strand_id
1 'polypeptide(L)'
;MQRTQVYLRDEQNAGLKRLAQRTGRGQSALIREAIDLLLRREVAEDWREAFRGASGMWAGRDLDAEMAQVRTSVYARFPVELTPE
;
A
#
# COMPACT_ATOMS: atom_id res chain seq x y z
N MET A 1 22.54 1.57 2.38
CA MET A 1 22.14 2.92 1.94
C MET A 1 22.94 3.28 0.70
N GLN A 2 22.32 3.91 -0.30
CA GLN A 2 23.04 4.52 -1.42
C GLN A 2 23.24 6.02 -1.14
N ARG A 3 24.42 6.57 -1.43
CA ARG A 3 24.71 8.00 -1.22
C ARG A 3 24.10 8.79 -2.38
N THR A 4 23.15 9.66 -2.08
CA THR A 4 22.49 10.52 -3.06
C THR A 4 22.68 11.98 -2.68
N GLN A 5 23.07 12.81 -3.65
CA GLN A 5 23.14 14.25 -3.48
C GLN A 5 21.76 14.87 -3.71
N VAL A 6 21.31 15.70 -2.79
CA VAL A 6 20.03 16.41 -2.88
C VAL A 6 20.32 17.90 -2.80
N TYR A 7 19.80 18.66 -3.76
CA TYR A 7 19.87 20.12 -3.74
C TYR A 7 18.68 20.67 -2.96
N LEU A 8 18.98 21.55 -2.01
CA LEU A 8 17.99 22.23 -1.17
C LEU A 8 18.14 23.73 -1.34
N ARG A 9 17.03 24.45 -1.32
CA ARG A 9 17.05 25.91 -1.20
C ARG A 9 17.54 26.32 0.19
N ASP A 10 18.06 27.53 0.31
CA ASP A 10 18.61 28.04 1.56
C ASP A 10 17.61 27.99 2.72
N GLU A 11 16.35 28.35 2.45
CA GLU A 11 15.25 28.27 3.42
C GLU A 11 15.00 26.84 3.93
N GLN A 12 15.09 25.84 3.05
CA GLN A 12 14.87 24.43 3.37
C GLN A 12 16.04 23.89 4.20
N ASN A 13 17.27 24.23 3.82
CA ASN A 13 18.46 23.87 4.58
C ASN A 13 18.47 24.51 5.98
N ALA A 14 18.09 25.79 6.08
CA ALA A 14 17.95 26.49 7.36
C ALA A 14 16.86 25.85 8.23
N GLY A 15 15.70 25.51 7.65
CA GLY A 15 14.64 24.79 8.34
C GLY A 15 15.09 23.42 8.86
N LEU A 16 15.79 22.66 8.02
CA LEU A 16 16.31 21.33 8.36
C LEU A 16 17.34 21.39 9.48
N LYS A 17 18.24 22.38 9.46
CA LYS A 17 19.22 22.62 10.53
C LYS A 17 18.53 22.93 11.87
N ARG A 18 17.53 23.81 11.88
CA ARG A 18 16.76 24.13 13.09
C ARG A 18 16.02 22.89 13.61
N LEU A 19 15.44 22.09 12.73
CA LEU A 19 14.74 20.87 13.12
C LEU A 19 15.69 19.82 13.70
N ALA A 20 16.86 19.64 13.09
CA ALA A 20 17.92 18.77 13.58
C ALA A 20 18.36 19.17 15.00
N GLN A 21 18.62 20.46 15.22
CA GLN A 21 19.00 20.99 16.53
C GLN A 21 17.91 20.75 17.57
N ARG A 22 16.65 21.05 17.25
CA ARG A 22 15.52 20.90 18.17
C ARG A 22 15.24 19.44 18.54
N THR A 23 15.49 18.50 17.62
CA THR A 23 15.15 17.08 17.80
C THR A 23 16.33 16.21 18.22
N GLY A 24 17.56 16.73 18.19
CA GLY A 24 18.79 15.95 18.37
C GLY A 24 19.06 14.96 17.24
N ARG A 25 18.37 15.07 16.10
CA ARG A 25 18.45 14.11 14.99
C ARG A 25 19.33 14.66 13.87
N GLY A 26 20.02 13.77 13.16
CA GLY A 26 20.84 14.14 12.01
C GLY A 26 19.99 14.58 10.81
N GLN A 27 20.50 15.53 10.03
CA GLN A 27 19.82 16.04 8.83
C GLN A 27 19.47 14.95 7.83
N SER A 28 20.40 14.01 7.56
CA SER A 28 20.13 12.89 6.66
C SER A 28 19.03 11.97 7.17
N ALA A 29 18.83 11.86 8.49
CA ALA A 29 17.75 11.06 9.06
C ALA A 29 16.39 11.73 8.84
N LEU A 30 16.33 13.06 9.03
CA LEU A 30 15.13 13.85 8.78
C LEU A 30 14.75 13.88 7.30
N ILE A 31 15.72 14.01 6.39
CA ILE A 31 15.47 13.94 4.93
C ILE A 31 14.86 12.59 4.56
N ARG A 32 15.40 11.49 5.10
CA ARG A 32 14.86 10.15 4.81
C ARG A 32 13.46 9.96 5.33
N GLU A 33 13.19 10.38 6.56
CA GLU A 33 11.83 10.30 7.10
C GLU A 33 10.84 11.12 6.27
N ALA A 34 11.22 12.30 5.80
CA ALA A 34 10.37 13.10 4.91
C ALA A 34 10.08 12.36 3.60
N ILE A 35 11.09 11.69 3.01
CA ILE A 35 10.91 10.84 1.82
C ILE A 35 9.99 9.66 2.14
N ASP A 36 10.18 8.97 3.26
CA ASP A 36 9.35 7.83 3.67
C ASP A 36 7.89 8.24 3.91
N LEU A 37 7.66 9.44 4.46
CA LEU A 37 6.31 9.99 4.64
C LEU A 37 5.67 10.33 3.30
N LEU A 38 6.42 10.90 2.36
CA LEU A 38 5.92 11.21 1.02
C LEU A 38 5.55 9.93 0.27
N LEU A 39 6.44 8.93 0.23
CA LEU A 39 6.17 7.66 -0.45
C LEU A 39 4.97 6.92 0.14
N ARG A 40 4.83 6.91 1.48
CA ARG A 40 3.65 6.30 2.12
C ARG A 40 2.35 7.01 1.75
N ARG A 41 2.39 8.33 1.56
CA ARG A 41 1.23 9.09 1.12
C ARG A 41 0.84 8.73 -0.30
N GLU A 42 1.79 8.67 -1.23
CA GLU A 42 1.54 8.28 -2.63
C GLU A 42 0.93 6.88 -2.72
N VAL A 43 1.49 5.89 -2.00
CA VAL A 43 0.93 4.52 -1.98
C VAL A 43 -0.50 4.49 -1.43
N ALA A 44 -0.82 5.33 -0.44
CA ALA A 44 -2.18 5.42 0.09
C ALA A 44 -3.16 6.16 -0.86
N GLU A 45 -2.66 7.02 -1.73
CA GLU A 45 -3.43 7.63 -2.81
C GLU A 45 -3.65 6.62 -3.95
N ASP A 46 -2.62 5.88 -4.35
CA ASP A 46 -2.68 4.77 -5.32
C ASP A 46 -3.69 3.69 -4.89
N TRP A 47 -3.66 3.28 -3.61
CA TRP A 47 -4.61 2.29 -3.12
C TRP A 47 -6.06 2.78 -3.23
N ARG A 48 -6.32 4.05 -2.95
CA ARG A 48 -7.67 4.64 -3.10
C ARG A 48 -8.11 4.73 -4.56
N GLU A 49 -7.18 4.91 -5.49
CA GLU A 49 -7.46 4.89 -6.91
C GLU A 49 -7.72 3.46 -7.41
N ALA A 50 -6.89 2.49 -7.00
CA ALA A 50 -7.09 1.08 -7.29
C ALA A 50 -8.44 0.56 -6.74
N PHE A 51 -8.81 0.96 -5.52
CA PHE A 51 -10.10 0.59 -4.93
C PHE A 51 -11.29 1.22 -5.67
N ARG A 52 -11.14 2.46 -6.15
CA ARG A 52 -12.14 3.10 -7.01
C ARG A 52 -12.26 2.38 -8.35
N GLY A 53 -11.16 1.98 -8.97
CA GLY A 53 -11.16 1.17 -10.20
C GLY A 53 -11.76 -0.23 -10.00
N ALA A 54 -11.62 -0.82 -8.81
CA ALA A 54 -12.23 -2.10 -8.45
C ALA A 54 -13.69 -1.97 -7.99
N SER A 55 -14.15 -0.76 -7.67
CA SER A 55 -15.54 -0.53 -7.28
C SER A 55 -16.46 -0.82 -8.47
N GLY A 56 -17.43 -1.71 -8.27
CA GLY A 56 -18.31 -2.17 -9.34
C GLY A 56 -17.73 -3.28 -10.24
N MET A 57 -16.52 -3.79 -9.98
CA MET A 57 -15.94 -4.93 -10.71
C MET A 57 -16.82 -6.19 -10.70
N TRP A 58 -17.66 -6.32 -9.67
CA TRP A 58 -18.60 -7.42 -9.50
C TRP A 58 -20.05 -7.02 -9.76
N ALA A 59 -20.31 -5.76 -10.12
CA ALA A 59 -21.65 -5.28 -10.41
C ALA A 59 -22.15 -5.94 -11.70
N GLY A 60 -23.32 -6.61 -11.64
CA GLY A 60 -23.90 -7.32 -12.78
C GLY A 60 -23.35 -8.73 -13.00
N ARG A 61 -22.48 -9.23 -12.12
CA ARG A 61 -22.06 -10.65 -12.11
C ARG A 61 -22.94 -11.44 -11.17
N ASP A 62 -23.42 -12.60 -11.62
CA ASP A 62 -24.11 -13.56 -10.77
C ASP A 62 -23.08 -14.39 -10.00
N LEU A 63 -22.65 -13.84 -8.86
CA LEU A 63 -21.63 -14.45 -8.03
C LEU A 63 -22.09 -15.79 -7.45
N ASP A 64 -23.39 -15.99 -7.25
CA ASP A 64 -23.90 -17.24 -6.71
C ASP A 64 -23.75 -18.38 -7.73
N ALA A 65 -24.09 -18.11 -9.00
CA ALA A 65 -23.89 -19.06 -10.08
C ALA A 65 -22.40 -19.34 -10.35
N GLU A 66 -21.55 -18.30 -10.34
CA GLU A 66 -20.11 -18.46 -10.52
C GLU A 66 -19.47 -19.26 -9.37
N MET A 67 -19.85 -18.97 -8.12
CA MET A 67 -19.32 -19.68 -6.94
C MET A 67 -19.81 -21.12 -6.86
N ALA A 68 -21.01 -21.42 -7.36
CA ALA A 68 -21.49 -22.79 -7.50
C ALA A 68 -20.57 -23.62 -8.42
N GLN A 69 -20.16 -23.05 -9.56
CA GLN A 69 -19.24 -23.72 -10.50
C GLN A 69 -17.86 -23.96 -9.87
N VAL A 70 -17.34 -22.99 -9.12
CA VAL A 70 -16.07 -23.13 -8.39
C VAL A 70 -16.17 -24.28 -7.39
N ARG A 71 -17.23 -24.31 -6.56
CA ARG A 71 -17.46 -25.39 -5.58
C ARG A 71 -17.54 -26.75 -6.26
N THR A 72 -18.31 -26.88 -7.33
CA THR A 72 -18.41 -28.15 -8.09
C THR A 72 -17.05 -28.59 -8.61
N SER A 73 -16.23 -27.69 -9.15
CA SER A 73 -14.89 -28.03 -9.65
C SER A 73 -13.91 -28.43 -8.53
N VAL A 74 -14.03 -27.82 -7.35
CA VAL A 74 -13.21 -28.15 -6.17
C VAL A 74 -13.62 -29.51 -5.62
N TYR A 75 -14.92 -29.78 -5.46
CA TYR A 75 -15.41 -31.08 -4.99
C TYR A 75 -15.13 -32.22 -5.98
N ALA A 76 -15.11 -31.95 -7.28
CA ALA A 76 -14.69 -32.91 -8.29
C ALA A 76 -13.19 -33.25 -8.21
N ARG A 77 -12.35 -32.32 -7.73
CA ARG A 77 -10.89 -32.48 -7.63
C ARG A 77 -10.43 -33.00 -6.27
N PHE A 78 -11.16 -32.67 -5.21
CA PHE A 78 -10.91 -33.09 -3.83
C PHE A 78 -12.25 -33.57 -3.24
N PRO A 79 -12.59 -34.86 -3.39
CA PRO A 79 -13.81 -35.39 -2.79
C PRO A 79 -13.67 -35.30 -1.27
N VAL A 80 -14.39 -34.36 -0.66
CA VAL A 80 -14.52 -34.27 0.79
C VAL A 80 -15.65 -35.21 1.18
N GLU A 81 -15.33 -36.29 1.89
CA GLU A 81 -16.34 -37.16 2.50
C GLU A 81 -17.07 -36.39 3.61
N LEU A 82 -18.21 -35.80 3.28
CA LEU A 82 -19.12 -35.24 4.26
C LEU A 82 -19.92 -36.41 4.85
N THR A 83 -19.45 -36.97 5.96
CA THR A 83 -20.30 -37.80 6.84
C THR A 83 -21.33 -36.90 7.51
N PRO A 84 -22.64 -37.14 7.31
CA PRO A 84 -23.67 -36.40 8.03
C PRO A 84 -23.77 -36.91 9.48
N GLU A 85 -23.81 -35.99 10.43
CA GLU A 85 -24.18 -36.24 11.84
C GLU A 85 -25.71 -36.25 12.00
#